data_AF-A0A4R1GEH4-F1
#
_entry.id   AF-A0A4R1GEH4-F1
#
_cell.length_a   1.000
_cell.length_b   1.000
_cell.length_c   1.000
_cell.angle_alpha   90.00
_cell.angle_beta   90.00
_cell.angle_gamma   90.00
#
_symmetry.space_group_name_H-M   'P 1'
#
loop_
_entity.id
_entity.type
_entity.pdbx_description
1 polymer ?
#
loop_
_entity_poly.entity_id
_entity_poly.type
_entity_poly.pdbx_seq_one_letter_code
_entity_poly.pdbx_strand_id
1 'polypeptide(L)'
;MKDLRLILWEIDKHLQRLLYAKEKIESWGELSPDFLKDNEKVETIDSFVLRFSKMQDSMGEKLFPQTLSSLGEEVRNKPFIDILNRLEQLELLDAKEWKKLRELRNLLTHTYPWEEEELIDNLREALKASERLKEIYEKFKEYLAKRGLPER
;
A
#
# COMPACT_ATOMS: atom_id res chain seq x y z
N MET A 1 -22.21 -4.86 -2.12
CA MET A 1 -21.08 -3.91 -2.22
C MET A 1 -20.64 -3.57 -0.81
N LYS A 2 -19.34 -3.64 -0.49
CA LYS A 2 -18.85 -3.14 0.80
C LYS A 2 -19.01 -1.62 0.81
N ASP A 3 -19.46 -1.08 1.94
CA ASP A 3 -19.58 0.37 2.14
C ASP A 3 -18.20 1.03 1.94
N LEU A 4 -18.13 2.03 1.07
CA LEU A 4 -16.89 2.76 0.77
C LEU A 4 -16.27 3.33 2.06
N ARG A 5 -17.10 3.74 3.04
CA ARG A 5 -16.63 4.19 4.36
C ARG A 5 -15.86 3.11 5.11
N LEU A 6 -16.31 1.86 5.04
CA LEU A 6 -15.63 0.75 5.69
C LEU A 6 -14.31 0.42 5.00
N ILE A 7 -14.25 0.55 3.66
CA ILE A 7 -13.02 0.35 2.88
C ILE A 7 -11.99 1.41 3.24
N LEU A 8 -12.38 2.70 3.20
CA LEU A 8 -11.51 3.81 3.62
C LEU A 8 -11.10 3.63 5.08
N TRP A 9 -12.02 3.21 5.95
CA TRP A 9 -11.71 2.99 7.35
C TRP A 9 -10.65 1.90 7.57
N GLU A 10 -10.75 0.80 6.82
CA GLU A 10 -9.78 -0.30 6.85
C GLU A 10 -8.40 0.17 6.37
N ILE A 11 -8.34 0.90 5.26
CA ILE A 11 -7.09 1.40 4.69
C ILE A 11 -6.44 2.42 5.62
N ASP A 12 -7.20 3.34 6.21
CA ASP A 12 -6.70 4.29 7.22
C ASP A 12 -6.05 3.57 8.41
N LYS A 13 -6.62 2.44 8.87
CA LYS A 13 -6.05 1.65 9.96
C LYS A 13 -4.76 0.95 9.55
N HIS A 14 -4.63 0.54 8.29
CA HIS A 14 -3.38 0.02 7.76
C HIS A 14 -2.32 1.12 7.65
N LEU A 15 -2.68 2.27 7.09
CA LEU A 15 -1.79 3.42 6.94
C LEU A 15 -1.29 3.92 8.29
N GLN A 16 -2.15 4.09 9.29
CA GLN A 16 -1.75 4.52 10.63
C GLN A 16 -0.67 3.59 11.23
N ARG A 17 -0.86 2.27 11.11
CA ARG A 17 0.07 1.27 11.64
C ARG A 17 1.36 1.16 10.81
N LEU A 18 1.25 1.35 9.50
CA LEU A 18 2.38 1.41 8.57
C LEU A 18 3.31 2.55 8.94
N LEU A 19 2.76 3.77 9.10
CA LEU A 19 3.53 4.96 9.45
C LEU A 19 4.15 4.84 10.85
N TYR A 20 3.41 4.31 11.82
CA TYR A 20 3.97 4.04 13.15
C TYR A 20 5.18 3.09 13.10
N ALA A 21 5.07 1.99 12.35
CA ALA A 21 6.17 1.04 12.22
C ALA A 21 7.36 1.67 11.46
N LYS A 22 7.08 2.44 10.40
CA LYS A 22 8.08 3.19 9.64
C LYS A 22 8.85 4.16 10.55
N GLU A 23 8.17 5.03 11.28
CA GLU A 23 8.80 6.01 12.17
C GLU A 23 9.68 5.32 13.21
N LYS A 24 9.23 4.19 13.76
CA LYS A 24 10.02 3.38 14.70
C LYS A 24 11.27 2.81 14.03
N ILE A 25 11.16 2.26 12.82
CA ILE A 25 12.32 1.74 12.08
C ILE A 25 13.34 2.85 11.77
N GLU A 26 12.87 4.00 11.28
CA GLU A 26 13.71 5.15 10.96
C GLU A 26 14.41 5.74 12.20
N SER A 27 13.79 5.61 13.38
CA SER A 27 14.38 6.05 14.66
C SER A 27 15.62 5.24 15.09
N TRP A 28 15.84 4.05 14.52
CA TRP A 28 16.99 3.20 14.84
C TRP A 28 18.27 3.62 14.10
N GLY A 29 18.17 4.56 13.16
CA GLY A 29 19.27 5.01 12.31
C GLY A 29 19.35 4.27 10.98
N GLU A 30 20.56 4.11 10.45
CA GLU A 30 20.78 3.46 9.16
C GLU A 30 20.46 1.95 9.24
N LEU A 31 19.61 1.48 8.32
CA LEU A 31 19.23 0.07 8.21
C LEU A 31 20.44 -0.81 7.92
N SER A 32 20.60 -1.86 8.72
CA SER A 32 21.65 -2.86 8.59
C SER A 32 21.12 -4.27 8.88
N PRO A 33 21.75 -5.33 8.35
CA PRO A 33 21.41 -6.72 8.65
C PRO A 33 21.39 -7.06 10.14
N ASP A 34 22.16 -6.36 10.97
CA ASP A 34 22.16 -6.56 12.42
C ASP A 34 20.79 -6.33 13.08
N PHE A 35 19.89 -5.59 12.43
CA PHE A 35 18.52 -5.40 12.92
C PHE A 35 17.72 -6.70 12.90
N LEU A 36 18.08 -7.65 12.05
CA LEU A 36 17.43 -8.96 11.93
C LEU A 36 17.82 -9.92 13.07
N LYS A 37 18.80 -9.55 13.90
CA LYS A 37 19.24 -10.32 15.07
C LYS A 37 18.49 -9.93 16.35
N ASP A 38 17.72 -8.84 16.31
CA ASP A 38 16.94 -8.32 17.42
C ASP A 38 15.44 -8.61 17.19
N ASN A 39 14.86 -9.44 18.07
CA ASN A 39 13.47 -9.88 17.94
C ASN A 39 12.48 -8.70 17.94
N GLU A 40 12.71 -7.65 18.73
CA GLU A 40 11.79 -6.51 18.78
C GLU A 40 11.83 -5.68 17.49
N LYS A 41 13.03 -5.60 16.88
CA LYS A 41 13.20 -4.95 15.58
C LYS A 41 12.56 -5.78 14.48
N VAL A 42 12.79 -7.10 14.47
CA VAL A 42 12.16 -8.03 13.51
C VAL A 42 10.64 -7.93 13.58
N GLU A 43 10.03 -7.99 14.76
CA GLU A 43 8.57 -7.85 14.93
C GLU A 43 8.03 -6.52 14.36
N THR A 44 8.80 -5.44 14.53
CA THR A 44 8.42 -4.13 14.01
C THR A 44 8.56 -4.07 12.47
N ILE A 45 9.60 -4.69 11.91
CA ILE A 45 9.81 -4.84 10.45
C ILE A 45 8.69 -5.68 9.84
N ASP A 46 8.36 -6.82 10.44
CA ASP A 46 7.26 -7.69 9.99
C ASP A 46 5.92 -6.96 10.02
N SER A 47 5.68 -6.17 11.07
CA SER A 47 4.50 -5.30 11.15
C SER A 47 4.47 -4.29 10.01
N PHE A 48 5.60 -3.65 9.68
CA PHE A 48 5.70 -2.74 8.54
C PHE A 48 5.38 -3.46 7.22
N VAL A 49 6.04 -4.58 6.93
CA VAL A 49 5.86 -5.37 5.68
C VAL A 49 4.41 -5.85 5.54
N LEU A 50 3.82 -6.34 6.64
CA LEU A 50 2.42 -6.76 6.67
C LEU A 50 1.48 -5.60 6.34
N ARG A 51 1.70 -4.42 6.94
CA ARG A 51 0.84 -3.26 6.71
C ARG A 51 1.01 -2.67 5.32
N PHE A 52 2.23 -2.68 4.78
CA PHE A 52 2.52 -2.25 3.42
C PHE A 52 1.76 -3.13 2.42
N SER A 53 1.79 -4.45 2.63
CA SER A 53 1.05 -5.42 1.81
C SER A 53 -0.46 -5.26 1.95
N LYS A 54 -0.98 -5.18 3.18
CA LYS A 54 -2.44 -5.08 3.42
C LYS A 54 -3.05 -3.78 2.91
N MET A 55 -2.30 -2.68 2.96
CA MET A 55 -2.73 -1.42 2.37
C MET A 55 -2.87 -1.57 0.85
N GLN A 56 -1.88 -2.15 0.16
CA GLN A 56 -1.95 -2.41 -1.28
C GLN A 56 -3.09 -3.35 -1.66
N ASP A 57 -3.29 -4.45 -0.91
CA ASP A 57 -4.37 -5.40 -1.16
C ASP A 57 -5.74 -4.72 -1.04
N SER A 58 -5.98 -3.98 0.04
CA SER A 58 -7.27 -3.28 0.24
C SER A 58 -7.49 -2.17 -0.78
N MET A 59 -6.44 -1.47 -1.22
CA MET A 59 -6.55 -0.50 -2.31
C MET A 59 -6.90 -1.20 -3.65
N GLY A 60 -6.13 -2.20 -4.03
CA GLY A 60 -6.28 -2.90 -5.31
C GLY A 60 -7.58 -3.70 -5.43
N GLU A 61 -7.94 -4.47 -4.40
CA GLU A 61 -9.08 -5.38 -4.46
C GLU A 61 -10.41 -4.70 -4.13
N LYS A 62 -10.39 -3.56 -3.43
CA LYS A 62 -11.60 -2.92 -2.92
C LYS A 62 -11.73 -1.47 -3.37
N LEU A 63 -10.78 -0.60 -3.01
CA LEU A 63 -10.89 0.84 -3.29
C LEU A 63 -10.96 1.12 -4.78
N PHE A 64 -10.08 0.49 -5.57
CA PHE A 64 -9.97 0.73 -7.01
C PHE A 64 -11.25 0.33 -7.76
N PRO A 65 -11.74 -0.93 -7.67
CA PRO A 65 -13.03 -1.29 -8.26
C PRO A 65 -14.19 -0.44 -7.73
N GLN A 66 -14.22 -0.16 -6.43
CA GLN A 66 -15.35 0.55 -5.83
C GLN A 66 -15.38 2.03 -6.20
N THR A 67 -14.22 2.64 -6.45
CA THR A 67 -14.13 4.00 -7.01
C THR A 67 -14.78 4.04 -8.38
N LEU A 68 -14.42 3.13 -9.29
CA LEU A 68 -15.04 3.06 -10.63
C LEU A 68 -16.55 2.74 -10.56
N SER A 69 -16.94 1.79 -9.70
CA SER A 69 -18.34 1.45 -9.45
C SER A 69 -19.16 2.67 -8.98
N SER A 70 -18.59 3.51 -8.12
CA SER A 70 -19.24 4.75 -7.65
C SER A 70 -19.44 5.80 -8.76
N LEU A 71 -18.70 5.70 -9.86
CA LEU A 71 -18.86 6.53 -11.06
C LEU A 71 -19.88 5.93 -12.05
N GLY A 72 -20.54 4.83 -11.69
CA GLY A 72 -21.47 4.12 -12.56
C GLY A 72 -20.80 3.16 -13.54
N GLU A 73 -19.49 2.90 -13.41
CA GLU A 73 -18.80 1.98 -14.30
C GLU A 73 -19.01 0.52 -13.87
N GLU A 74 -19.32 -0.35 -14.84
CA GLU A 74 -19.37 -1.79 -14.58
C GLU A 74 -17.95 -2.32 -14.38
N VAL A 75 -17.64 -2.81 -13.18
CA VAL A 75 -16.34 -3.40 -12.83
C VAL A 75 -16.37 -4.92 -12.74
N ARG A 76 -17.55 -5.53 -12.86
CA ARG A 76 -17.71 -6.98 -12.74
C ARG A 76 -16.94 -7.68 -13.86
N ASN A 77 -16.15 -8.69 -13.50
CA ASN A 77 -15.32 -9.49 -14.41
C ASN A 77 -14.25 -8.71 -15.18
N LYS A 78 -13.97 -7.44 -14.85
CA LYS A 78 -12.86 -6.72 -15.47
C LYS A 78 -11.53 -7.30 -14.99
N PRO A 79 -10.60 -7.63 -15.90
CA PRO A 79 -9.21 -7.86 -15.56
C PRO A 79 -8.64 -6.70 -14.73
N PHE A 80 -7.78 -7.00 -13.75
CA PHE A 80 -7.20 -5.95 -12.90
C PHE A 80 -6.42 -4.90 -13.70
N ILE A 81 -5.80 -5.28 -14.82
CA ILE A 81 -5.11 -4.34 -15.71
C ILE A 81 -6.06 -3.30 -16.31
N ASP A 82 -7.30 -3.68 -16.64
CA ASP A 82 -8.29 -2.75 -17.19
C ASP A 82 -8.77 -1.76 -16.12
N ILE A 83 -8.84 -2.19 -14.87
CA ILE A 83 -9.11 -1.31 -13.72
C ILE A 83 -7.99 -0.28 -13.58
N LEU A 84 -6.71 -0.70 -13.65
CA LEU A 84 -5.58 0.21 -13.57
C LEU A 84 -5.56 1.20 -14.74
N ASN A 85 -5.71 0.73 -15.98
CA ASN A 85 -5.75 1.58 -17.17
C ASN A 85 -6.86 2.62 -17.06
N ARG A 86 -8.03 2.23 -16.52
CA ARG A 86 -9.15 3.15 -16.37
C ARG A 86 -8.90 4.21 -15.30
N LEU A 87 -8.30 3.82 -14.18
CA LEU A 87 -7.92 4.77 -13.13
C LEU A 87 -6.80 5.71 -13.59
N GLU A 88 -5.91 5.25 -14.46
CA GLU A 88 -4.90 6.09 -15.11
C GLU A 88 -5.53 7.12 -16.05
N GLN A 89 -6.56 6.76 -16.83
CA GLN A 89 -7.34 7.72 -17.62
C GLN A 89 -8.09 8.76 -16.78
N LEU A 90 -8.47 8.40 -15.54
CA LEU A 90 -9.04 9.34 -14.56
C LEU A 90 -7.97 10.17 -13.84
N GLU A 91 -6.70 10.02 -14.24
CA GLU A 91 -5.54 10.64 -13.63
C GLU A 91 -5.43 10.31 -12.13
N LEU A 92 -5.90 9.15 -11.67
CA LEU A 92 -5.88 8.77 -10.25
C LEU A 92 -4.61 8.04 -9.83
N LEU A 93 -4.03 7.22 -10.72
CA LEU A 93 -2.77 6.52 -10.49
C LEU A 93 -2.02 6.30 -11.80
N ASP A 94 -0.71 6.11 -11.73
CA ASP A 94 0.08 5.57 -12.84
C ASP A 94 0.12 4.04 -12.73
N ALA A 95 -0.31 3.35 -13.79
CA ALA A 95 -0.45 1.89 -13.77
C ALA A 95 0.91 1.18 -13.68
N LYS A 96 1.99 1.77 -14.21
CA LYS A 96 3.34 1.24 -14.11
C LYS A 96 3.92 1.45 -12.73
N GLU A 97 3.69 2.61 -12.13
CA GLU A 97 4.06 2.89 -10.75
C GLU A 97 3.40 1.90 -9.78
N TRP A 98 2.10 1.68 -9.94
CA TRP A 98 1.38 0.70 -9.10
C TRP A 98 1.95 -0.71 -9.23
N LYS A 99 2.34 -1.13 -10.44
CA LYS A 99 3.00 -2.43 -10.65
C LYS A 99 4.33 -2.52 -9.91
N LYS A 100 5.16 -1.48 -9.96
CA LYS A 100 6.43 -1.43 -9.22
C LYS A 100 6.24 -1.54 -7.71
N LEU A 101 5.22 -0.87 -7.15
CA LEU A 101 4.89 -1.00 -5.72
C LEU A 101 4.52 -2.44 -5.34
N ARG A 102 3.81 -3.14 -6.22
CA ARG A 102 3.43 -4.56 -6.03
C ARG A 102 4.61 -5.50 -6.21
N GLU A 103 5.51 -5.21 -7.14
CA GLU A 103 6.77 -5.96 -7.31
C GLU A 103 7.62 -5.87 -6.05
N LEU A 104 7.80 -4.66 -5.50
CA LEU A 104 8.53 -4.44 -4.25
C LEU A 104 7.89 -5.17 -3.05
N ARG A 105 6.55 -5.16 -2.97
CA ARG A 105 5.82 -5.98 -1.99
C ARG A 105 6.13 -7.46 -2.15
N ASN A 106 6.16 -7.97 -3.38
CA ASN A 106 6.43 -9.39 -3.64
C ASN A 106 7.86 -9.76 -3.23
N LEU A 107 8.83 -8.89 -3.50
CA LEU A 107 10.23 -9.08 -3.07
C LEU A 107 10.30 -9.23 -1.55
N LEU A 108 9.72 -8.28 -0.78
CA LEU A 108 9.66 -8.37 0.68
C LEU A 108 9.04 -9.66 1.22
N THR A 109 8.06 -10.23 0.53
CA THR A 109 7.39 -11.46 0.97
C THR A 109 8.10 -12.74 0.56
N HIS A 110 8.97 -12.68 -0.46
CA HIS A 110 9.58 -13.85 -1.07
C HIS A 110 11.09 -13.95 -0.82
N THR A 111 11.76 -12.86 -0.43
CA THR A 111 13.18 -12.88 -0.02
C THR A 111 13.34 -13.89 1.12
N TYR A 112 14.29 -14.82 0.95
CA TYR A 112 14.48 -15.88 1.92
C TYR A 112 15.16 -15.35 3.19
N PRO A 113 14.94 -15.96 4.37
CA PRO A 113 15.52 -15.48 5.63
C PRO A 113 17.05 -15.40 5.67
N TRP A 114 17.76 -16.14 4.82
CA TRP A 114 19.23 -16.11 4.72
C TRP A 114 19.75 -15.02 3.77
N GLU A 115 18.88 -14.30 3.07
CA GLU A 115 19.22 -13.21 2.14
C GLU A 115 19.09 -11.86 2.86
N GLU A 116 19.79 -11.72 4.00
CA GLU A 116 19.64 -10.59 4.91
C GLU A 116 19.92 -9.22 4.26
N GLU A 117 20.96 -9.13 3.42
CA GLU A 117 21.31 -7.90 2.70
C GLU A 117 20.21 -7.49 1.71
N GLU A 118 19.69 -8.45 0.94
CA GLU A 118 18.61 -8.20 -0.01
C GLU A 118 17.32 -7.78 0.70
N LEU A 119 17.01 -8.41 1.85
CA LEU A 119 15.86 -8.03 2.66
C LEU A 119 15.99 -6.58 3.15
N ILE A 120 17.18 -6.18 3.60
CA ILE A 120 17.45 -4.82 4.07
C ILE A 120 17.37 -3.80 2.93
N ASP A 121 17.87 -4.13 1.74
CA ASP A 121 17.77 -3.28 0.56
C ASP A 121 16.30 -3.10 0.14
N ASN A 122 15.55 -4.19 0.02
CA ASN A 122 14.12 -4.17 -0.28
C ASN A 122 13.33 -3.39 0.79
N LEU A 123 13.67 -3.55 2.07
CA LEU A 123 13.06 -2.80 3.17
C LEU A 123 13.34 -1.30 3.06
N ARG A 124 14.57 -0.91 2.72
CA ARG A 124 14.96 0.48 2.50
C ARG A 124 14.16 1.11 1.35
N GLU A 125 13.98 0.37 0.26
CA GLU A 125 13.13 0.80 -0.85
C GLU A 125 11.66 0.91 -0.44
N ALA A 126 11.14 -0.05 0.33
CA ALA A 126 9.75 -0.07 0.76
C ALA A 126 9.42 1.07 1.73
N LEU A 127 10.33 1.43 2.64
CA LEU A 127 10.17 2.59 3.53
C LEU A 127 10.02 3.89 2.74
N LYS A 128 10.79 4.06 1.66
CA LYS A 128 10.63 5.20 0.73
C LYS A 128 9.31 5.11 -0.04
N ALA A 129 9.01 3.93 -0.60
CA ALA A 129 7.82 3.67 -1.39
C ALA A 129 6.51 3.80 -0.60
N SER A 130 6.55 3.65 0.73
CA SER A 130 5.39 3.83 1.61
C SER A 130 4.82 5.25 1.59
N GLU A 131 5.65 6.28 1.40
CA GLU A 131 5.15 7.66 1.19
C GLU A 131 4.37 7.74 -0.11
N ARG A 132 4.90 7.13 -1.16
CA ARG A 132 4.23 7.14 -2.45
C ARG A 132 2.89 6.40 -2.40
N LEU A 133 2.84 5.28 -1.69
CA LEU A 133 1.59 4.54 -1.45
C LEU A 133 0.56 5.39 -0.69
N LYS A 134 1.00 6.15 0.31
CA LYS A 134 0.18 7.11 1.04
C LYS A 134 -0.35 8.21 0.13
N GLU A 135 0.48 8.82 -0.71
CA GLU A 135 0.08 9.86 -1.66
C GLU A 135 -0.99 9.37 -2.64
N ILE A 136 -0.82 8.16 -3.19
CA ILE A 136 -1.83 7.55 -4.07
C ILE A 136 -3.15 7.41 -3.30
N TYR A 137 -3.11 6.91 -2.07
CA TYR A 137 -4.33 6.76 -1.27
C TYR A 137 -5.02 8.10 -0.96
N GLU A 138 -4.26 9.12 -0.57
CA GLU A 138 -4.82 10.45 -0.30
C GLU A 138 -5.46 11.07 -1.55
N LYS A 139 -4.86 10.88 -2.72
CA LYS A 139 -5.43 11.31 -4.00
C LYS A 139 -6.80 10.67 -4.27
N PHE A 140 -6.98 9.40 -3.93
CA PHE A 140 -8.28 8.73 -4.02
C PHE A 140 -9.30 9.33 -3.03
N LYS A 141 -8.89 9.57 -1.78
CA LYS A 141 -9.76 10.23 -0.80
C LYS A 141 -10.23 11.59 -1.29
N GLU A 142 -9.31 12.45 -1.73
CA GLU A 142 -9.64 13.77 -2.27
C GLU A 142 -10.59 13.70 -3.48
N TYR A 143 -10.37 12.73 -4.37
CA TYR A 143 -11.22 12.53 -5.55
C TYR A 143 -12.66 12.15 -5.18
N LEU A 144 -12.81 11.27 -4.19
CA LEU A 144 -14.11 10.82 -3.68
C LEU A 144 -14.83 11.95 -2.92
N ALA A 145 -14.10 12.68 -2.08
CA ALA A 145 -14.56 13.84 -1.34
C ALA A 145 -15.18 14.92 -2.24
N LYS A 146 -14.47 15.30 -3.31
CA LYS A 146 -14.92 16.30 -4.30
C LYS A 146 -16.24 15.92 -4.99
N ARG A 147 -16.65 14.65 -4.91
CA ARG A 147 -17.88 14.11 -5.51
C ARG A 147 -19.01 13.89 -4.48
N GLY A 148 -18.81 14.31 -3.24
CA GLY A 148 -19.78 14.07 -2.15
C GLY A 148 -19.92 12.59 -1.78
N LEU A 149 -18.95 11.76 -2.19
CA LEU A 149 -18.86 10.37 -1.75
C LEU A 149 -18.19 10.36 -0.38
N PRO A 150 -18.60 9.44 0.52
CA PRO A 150 -18.44 9.65 1.94
C PRO A 150 -16.97 9.80 2.36
N GLU A 151 -16.66 10.96 2.93
CA GLU A 151 -15.53 11.16 3.82
C GLU A 151 -15.91 10.67 5.23
N ARG A 152 -14.91 10.23 6.00
CA ARG A 152 -15.14 9.83 7.41
C ARG A 152 -15.67 11.00 8.24
#